data_AF-A0A1Q3Y409-F1
#
_entry.id   AF-A0A1Q3Y409-F1
#
_cell.length_a   1.000
_cell.length_b   1.000
_cell.length_c   1.000
_cell.angle_alpha   90.00
_cell.angle_beta   90.00
_cell.angle_gamma   90.00
#
_symmetry.space_group_name_H-M   'P 1'
#
loop_
_entity.id
_entity.type
_entity.pdbx_description
1 polymer ?
#
loop_
_entity_poly.entity_id
_entity_poly.type
_entity_poly.pdbx_seq_one_letter_code
_entity_poly.pdbx_strand_id
1 'polypeptide(L)'
;MVALRNVQNHLNASRDVHIAVVAHGKGIDFLLAGAQDRNGNPYEPAVQELKAKGVDFRVCNNTLKSRKLDAGAVIPEATVVASGVAEIGRLQAREGYVYLKP
;
A
#
# COMPACT_ATOMS: atom_id res chain seq x y z
N MET A 1 3.81 9.08 -7.61
CA MET A 1 3.47 7.69 -8.02
C MET A 1 2.02 7.62 -8.53
N VAL A 2 1.74 6.87 -9.61
CA VAL A 2 0.39 6.78 -10.20
C VAL A 2 -0.62 6.14 -9.23
N ALA A 3 -0.23 5.10 -8.49
CA ALA A 3 -1.10 4.40 -7.54
C ALA A 3 -1.66 5.34 -6.45
N LEU A 4 -0.82 6.11 -5.75
CA LEU A 4 -1.28 7.05 -4.71
C LEU A 4 -2.24 8.11 -5.26
N ARG A 5 -1.97 8.63 -6.47
CA ARG A 5 -2.87 9.57 -7.14
C ARG A 5 -4.22 8.94 -7.45
N ASN A 6 -4.25 7.69 -7.91
CA ASN A 6 -5.48 6.98 -8.21
C ASN A 6 -6.31 6.72 -6.94
N VAL A 7 -5.65 6.40 -5.81
CA VAL A 7 -6.33 6.28 -4.50
C VAL A 7 -6.98 7.61 -4.11
N GLN A 8 -6.25 8.72 -4.19
CA GLN A 8 -6.80 10.04 -3.87
C GLN A 8 -7.99 10.40 -4.77
N ASN A 9 -7.91 10.10 -6.07
CA ASN A 9 -9.02 10.32 -7.00
C ASN A 9 -10.25 9.46 -6.65
N HIS A 10 -10.05 8.20 -6.26
CA HIS A 10 -11.14 7.30 -5.87
C HIS A 10 -11.86 7.81 -4.61
N LEU A 11 -11.12 8.23 -3.58
CA LEU A 11 -11.69 8.85 -2.37
C LEU A 11 -12.47 10.13 -2.66
N ASN A 12 -12.01 10.93 -3.63
CA ASN A 12 -12.70 12.17 -4.01
C ASN A 12 -14.01 11.89 -4.77
N ALA A 13 -14.04 10.79 -5.55
CA ALA A 13 -15.20 10.41 -6.35
C ALA A 13 -16.24 9.60 -5.56
N SER A 14 -15.81 8.86 -4.53
CA SER A 14 -16.69 8.06 -3.67
C SER A 14 -16.35 8.29 -2.21
N ARG A 15 -17.31 8.82 -1.44
CA ARG A 15 -17.12 9.14 -0.02
C ARG A 15 -17.28 7.94 0.91
N ASP A 16 -17.83 6.83 0.42
CA ASP A 16 -18.10 5.62 1.19
C ASP A 16 -17.38 4.43 0.53
N VAL A 17 -16.05 4.52 0.46
CA VAL A 17 -15.21 3.47 -0.13
C VAL A 17 -14.14 3.04 0.86
N HIS A 18 -13.99 1.73 1.02
CA HIS A 18 -12.89 1.12 1.73
C HIS A 18 -11.79 0.74 0.74
N ILE A 19 -10.58 1.28 0.94
CA ILE A 19 -9.44 1.03 0.04
C ILE A 19 -8.33 0.34 0.80
N ALA A 20 -7.94 -0.83 0.33
CA ALA A 20 -6.74 -1.54 0.78
C ALA A 20 -5.69 -1.56 -0.36
N VAL A 21 -4.58 -0.86 -0.15
CA VAL A 21 -3.40 -0.89 -1.03
C VAL A 21 -2.48 -2.02 -0.58
N VAL A 22 -2.46 -3.11 -1.35
CA VAL A 22 -1.60 -4.26 -1.09
C VAL A 22 -0.36 -4.22 -1.98
N ALA A 23 0.80 -3.96 -1.38
CA ALA A 23 2.08 -3.85 -2.06
C ALA A 23 2.90 -5.15 -1.98
N HIS A 24 3.43 -5.60 -3.11
CA HIS A 24 4.35 -6.73 -3.22
C HIS A 24 5.34 -6.55 -4.38
N GLY A 25 6.42 -7.32 -4.40
CA GLY A 25 7.50 -7.20 -5.39
C GLY A 25 8.18 -5.82 -5.33
N LYS A 26 8.39 -5.18 -6.48
CA LYS A 26 8.91 -3.80 -6.55
C LYS A 26 7.92 -2.76 -6.00
N GLY A 27 6.63 -3.10 -5.91
CA GLY A 27 5.59 -2.21 -5.42
C GLY A 27 5.74 -1.80 -3.96
N ILE A 28 6.59 -2.47 -3.16
CA ILE A 28 6.82 -2.08 -1.77
C ILE A 28 7.70 -0.84 -1.62
N ASP A 29 8.42 -0.42 -2.67
CA ASP A 29 9.49 0.59 -2.58
C ASP A 29 9.02 1.91 -1.94
N PHE A 30 7.79 2.34 -2.21
CA PHE A 30 7.26 3.61 -1.67
C PHE A 30 6.80 3.55 -0.22
N LEU A 31 6.70 2.33 0.35
CA LEU A 31 6.34 2.09 1.74
C LEU A 31 7.58 1.80 2.60
N LEU A 32 8.78 1.87 2.03
CA LEU A 32 10.02 1.74 2.80
C LEU A 32 10.36 3.07 3.48
N ALA A 33 10.94 2.99 4.67
CA ALA A 33 11.39 4.17 5.40
C ALA A 33 12.39 4.99 4.58
N GLY A 34 12.19 6.31 4.51
CA GLY A 34 13.04 7.21 3.73
C GLY A 34 12.87 7.12 2.20
N ALA A 35 11.87 6.38 1.70
CA ALA A 35 11.61 6.28 0.28
C ALA A 35 11.20 7.63 -0.34
N GLN A 36 11.78 7.94 -1.50
CA GLN A 36 11.55 9.18 -2.22
C GLN A 36 11.15 8.93 -3.68
N ASP A 37 10.41 9.86 -4.25
CA ASP A 37 10.13 9.88 -5.68
C ASP A 37 11.35 10.34 -6.51
N ARG A 38 11.18 10.41 -7.83
CA ARG A 38 12.25 10.81 -8.76
C ARG A 38 12.74 12.24 -8.56
N ASN A 39 11.96 13.07 -7.88
CA ASN A 39 12.25 14.47 -7.61
C ASN A 39 12.79 14.68 -6.18
N GLY A 40 13.00 13.59 -5.42
CA GLY A 40 13.47 13.66 -4.04
C GLY A 40 12.37 13.92 -3.00
N ASN A 41 11.09 13.90 -3.40
CA ASN A 41 10.01 14.09 -2.43
C ASN A 41 9.75 12.80 -1.66
N PRO A 42 9.64 12.83 -0.32
CA PRO A 42 9.31 11.65 0.46
C PRO A 42 7.90 11.16 0.16
N TYR A 43 7.70 9.84 0.12
CA TYR A 43 6.35 9.25 -0.03
C TYR A 43 5.53 9.28 1.26
N GLU A 44 6.19 9.30 2.41
CA GLU A 44 5.59 9.15 3.73
C GLU A 44 4.48 10.18 4.02
N PRO A 45 4.61 11.49 3.73
CA PRO A 45 3.52 12.44 3.94
C PRO A 45 2.25 12.10 3.14
N ALA A 46 2.41 11.65 1.89
CA ALA A 46 1.27 11.27 1.06
C ALA A 46 0.60 9.98 1.55
N VAL A 47 1.38 9.03 2.08
CA VAL A 47 0.85 7.81 2.70
C VAL A 47 0.11 8.13 3.99
N GLN A 48 0.68 8.99 4.84
CA GLN A 48 0.07 9.47 6.09
C GLN A 48 -1.28 10.15 5.83
N GLU A 49 -1.35 11.05 4.85
CA GLU A 49 -2.59 11.73 4.49
C GLU A 49 -3.68 10.73 4.07
N LEU A 50 -3.33 9.75 3.24
CA LEU A 50 -4.28 8.72 2.80
C LEU A 50 -4.66 7.77 3.94
N LYS A 51 -3.72 7.42 4.82
CA LYS A 51 -4.00 6.60 6.01
C LYS A 51 -4.97 7.31 6.94
N ALA A 52 -4.83 8.62 7.14
CA ALA A 52 -5.75 9.44 7.92
C ALA A 52 -7.17 9.48 7.31
N LYS A 53 -7.29 9.28 6.00
CA LYS A 53 -8.57 9.13 5.29
C LYS A 53 -9.12 7.68 5.30
N GLY A 54 -8.51 6.77 6.05
CA GLY A 54 -8.97 5.39 6.20
C GLY A 54 -8.43 4.39 5.18
N VAL A 55 -7.42 4.76 4.38
CA VAL A 55 -6.77 3.82 3.45
C VAL A 55 -5.86 2.87 4.20
N ASP A 56 -5.99 1.57 3.93
CA ASP A 56 -5.10 0.56 4.47
C ASP A 56 -3.91 0.30 3.56
N PHE A 57 -2.70 0.46 4.07
CA PHE A 57 -1.48 0.05 3.37
C PHE A 57 -0.99 -1.29 3.92
N ARG A 58 -0.79 -2.27 3.05
CA ARG A 58 -0.38 -3.64 3.41
C ARG A 58 0.85 -4.05 2.62
N VAL A 59 1.86 -4.58 3.29
CA VAL A 59 3.15 -4.98 2.68
C VAL A 59 3.33 -6.49 2.78
N CYS A 60 3.69 -7.12 1.66
CA CYS A 60 3.92 -8.55 1.58
C CYS A 60 5.21 -8.99 2.29
N ASN A 61 5.09 -9.80 3.34
CA ASN A 61 6.21 -10.36 4.09
C ASN A 61 7.12 -11.25 3.22
N ASN A 62 6.55 -12.04 2.30
CA ASN A 62 7.37 -12.83 1.37
C ASN A 62 8.27 -11.94 0.50
N THR A 63 7.79 -10.75 0.11
CA THR A 63 8.60 -9.78 -0.62
C THR A 63 9.72 -9.22 0.27
N LEU A 64 9.42 -8.81 1.51
CA LEU A 64 10.44 -8.34 2.46
C LEU A 64 11.54 -9.38 2.63
N LYS A 65 11.18 -10.64 2.93
CA LYS A 65 12.11 -11.75 3.06
C LYS A 65 12.96 -11.97 1.81
N SER A 66 12.34 -12.00 0.63
CA SER A 66 13.07 -12.20 -0.64
C SER A 66 14.07 -11.08 -0.94
N ARG A 67 13.80 -9.87 -0.42
CA ARG A 67 14.65 -8.69 -0.55
C ARG A 67 15.59 -8.49 0.63
N LYS A 68 15.63 -9.41 1.58
CA LYS A 68 16.44 -9.35 2.81
C LYS A 68 16.15 -8.09 3.65
N LEU A 69 14.88 -7.69 3.69
CA LEU A 69 14.39 -6.60 4.52
C LEU A 69 13.62 -7.17 5.71
N ASP A 70 13.78 -6.55 6.87
CA ASP A 70 12.93 -6.82 8.04
C ASP A 70 11.69 -5.91 8.03
N ALA A 71 10.81 -6.11 9.02
CA ALA A 71 9.60 -5.30 9.17
C ALA A 71 9.89 -3.83 9.55
N GLY A 72 11.04 -3.55 10.18
CA GLY A 72 11.45 -2.20 10.56
C GLY A 72 11.88 -1.34 9.36
N ALA A 73 12.13 -1.96 8.19
CA ALA A 73 12.37 -1.24 6.95
C ALA A 73 11.12 -0.55 6.37
N VAL A 74 9.93 -0.85 6.89
CA VAL A 74 8.64 -0.34 6.41
C VAL A 74 8.15 0.82 7.29
N ILE A 75 7.53 1.82 6.69
CA ILE A 75 6.91 2.94 7.43
C ILE A 75 5.78 2.45 8.35
N PRO A 76 5.56 3.10 9.51
CA PRO A 76 4.60 2.65 10.53
C PRO A 76 3.14 2.64 10.07
N GLU A 77 2.80 3.40 9.02
CA GLU A 77 1.44 3.46 8.45
C GLU A 77 1.05 2.15 7.73
N ALA A 78 2.03 1.32 7.37
CA ALA A 78 1.80 0.09 6.62
C ALA A 78 1.85 -1.15 7.52
N THR A 79 0.90 -2.05 7.33
CA THR A 79 0.84 -3.33 8.05
C THR A 79 1.49 -4.44 7.22
N VAL A 80 2.36 -5.24 7.85
CA VAL A 80 2.95 -6.40 7.18
C VAL A 80 1.96 -7.57 7.20
N VAL A 81 1.67 -8.12 6.02
CA VAL A 81 0.81 -9.31 5.83
C VAL A 81 1.63 -10.49 5.35
N ALA A 82 1.19 -11.72 5.64
CA ALA A 82 1.95 -12.93 5.32
C ALA A 82 2.28 -13.05 3.82
N SER A 83 1.33 -12.75 2.94
CA SER A 83 1.49 -12.78 1.48
C SER A 83 0.56 -11.78 0.81
N GLY A 84 1.09 -10.90 -0.04
CA GLY A 84 0.30 -9.89 -0.74
C GLY A 84 -0.70 -10.50 -1.73
N VAL A 85 -0.31 -11.56 -2.46
CA VAL A 85 -1.22 -12.24 -3.40
C VAL A 85 -2.35 -12.96 -2.67
N ALA A 86 -2.03 -13.64 -1.56
CA ALA A 86 -3.06 -14.29 -0.74
C ALA A 86 -4.01 -13.26 -0.11
N GLU A 87 -3.48 -12.12 0.32
CA GLU A 87 -4.27 -11.04 0.91
C GLU A 87 -5.24 -10.43 -0.11
N ILE A 88 -4.78 -10.17 -1.33
CA ILE A 88 -5.63 -9.73 -2.45
C ILE A 88 -6.73 -10.77 -2.75
N GLY A 89 -6.39 -12.06 -2.73
CA GLY A 89 -7.38 -13.13 -2.93
C GLY A 89 -8.42 -13.19 -1.81
N ARG A 90 -7.99 -13.05 -0.55
CA ARG A 90 -8.87 -13.04 0.64
C ARG A 90 -9.84 -11.86 0.60
N LEU A 91 -9.33 -10.66 0.34
CA LEU A 91 -10.13 -9.43 0.23
C LEU A 91 -11.22 -9.55 -0.85
N GLN A 92 -10.85 -10.04 -2.04
CA GLN A 92 -11.83 -10.22 -3.13
C GLN A 92 -12.85 -11.31 -2.82
N ALA A 93 -12.39 -12.52 -2.47
CA ALA A 93 -13.25 -13.70 -2.41
C ALA A 93 -14.11 -13.76 -1.14
N ARG A 94 -13.71 -13.09 -0.05
CA ARG A 94 -14.38 -13.21 1.26
C ARG A 94 -14.95 -11.91 1.79
N GLU A 95 -14.42 -10.77 1.36
CA GLU A 95 -14.86 -9.44 1.85
C GLU A 95 -15.49 -8.58 0.74
N GLY A 96 -15.58 -9.10 -0.49
CA GLY A 96 -16.28 -8.42 -1.58
C GLY A 96 -15.52 -7.24 -2.18
N TYR A 97 -14.20 -7.14 -1.97
CA TYR A 97 -13.39 -6.09 -2.59
C TYR A 97 -13.29 -6.29 -4.11
N VAL A 98 -13.17 -5.18 -4.85
CA VAL A 98 -12.84 -5.20 -6.28
C VAL A 98 -11.35 -4.90 -6.46
N TYR A 99 -10.67 -5.70 -7.30
CA TYR A 99 -9.25 -5.54 -7.56
C TYR A 99 -8.96 -4.54 -8.68
N LEU A 100 -8.05 -3.60 -8.40
CA LEU A 100 -7.51 -2.65 -9.36
C LEU A 100 -5.98 -2.73 -9.34
N LYS A 101 -5.37 -2.82 -10.53
CA LYS A 101 -3.91 -2.82 -10.72
C LYS A 101 -3.49 -1.63 -11.60
N PRO A 102 -3.10 -0.50 -10.99
CA PRO A 102 -2.59 0.67 -11.70
C PRO A 102 -1.29 0.43 -12.47
#